data_AF-A0A1S8TWM2-F1
#
_entry.id   AF-A0A1S8TWM2-F1
#
_cell.length_a   1.000
_cell.length_b   1.000
_cell.length_c   1.000
_cell.angle_alpha   90.00
_cell.angle_beta   90.00
_cell.angle_gamma   90.00
#
_symmetry.space_group_name_H-M   'P 1'
#
loop_
_entity.id
_entity.type
_entity.pdbx_description
1 polymer ?
#
loop_
_entity_poly.entity_id
_entity_poly.type
_entity_poly.pdbx_seq_one_letter_code
_entity_poly.pdbx_strand_id
1 'polypeptide(L)'
;MKNYFKKFSIMFVMLLTVIGVGLIQNGTAANAATIGQTLSQPENGWKRIDYTNKDIKYNGSWIDQTKDNEGMGTKVLGDSVEFIMHSKNIRIIGLEHPYMRSSVVNISIDGIPYNFSTRSNALILDCLEFEKLNLPGQTHKIKITNMENLWYEFINIDIDKDGYLVNLNESITLDKSSMDLKVGDSKQLTATTTPAGLGITWTSSDSNVAEYDLAIGKVIAKGVGTCTITATTVNGLTATCTVTVTKGDEPQPPVNGDANLFIELVDGQIKSYSVSNDEIAKFKQWYIDRDSTKSNKPYYEFAKGTYKDYVIHDKIDWFEVR
;
A
#
# COMPACT_ATOMS: atom_id res chain seq x y z
N MET A 1 49.45 -12.79 43.91
CA MET A 1 49.33 -14.26 43.93
C MET A 1 47.98 -14.60 44.56
N LYS A 2 46.97 -15.22 43.95
CA LYS A 2 46.87 -16.02 42.72
C LYS A 2 45.41 -15.89 42.20
N ASN A 3 45.29 -15.57 40.91
CA ASN A 3 44.25 -15.97 39.94
C ASN A 3 42.86 -16.41 40.44
N TYR A 4 41.86 -15.53 40.28
CA TYR A 4 40.44 -15.93 40.16
C TYR A 4 39.71 -15.27 38.98
N PHE A 5 40.45 -14.84 37.95
CA PHE A 5 39.89 -14.41 36.66
C PHE A 5 40.15 -15.49 35.60
N LYS A 6 39.39 -16.59 35.64
CA LYS A 6 39.22 -17.53 34.52
C LYS A 6 37.96 -18.35 34.76
N LYS A 7 36.85 -17.88 34.16
CA LYS A 7 35.72 -18.66 33.61
C LYS A 7 34.73 -17.68 32.99
N PHE A 8 35.20 -16.97 31.97
CA PHE A 8 34.35 -16.50 30.88
C PHE A 8 34.30 -17.66 29.86
N SER A 9 33.12 -17.89 29.29
CA SER A 9 32.77 -18.93 28.32
C SER A 9 32.24 -20.26 28.89
N ILE A 10 31.11 -20.65 28.32
CA ILE A 10 30.38 -21.93 28.40
C ILE A 10 29.34 -22.00 29.54
N MET A 11 28.22 -21.28 29.36
CA MET A 11 26.86 -21.77 29.64
C MET A 11 25.84 -20.78 29.08
N PHE A 12 25.77 -20.69 27.75
CA PHE A 12 24.61 -20.15 27.04
C PHE A 12 23.86 -21.37 26.47
N VAL A 13 23.32 -22.18 27.37
CA VAL A 13 22.37 -23.24 27.00
C VAL A 13 20.99 -22.61 27.11
N MET A 14 20.35 -22.53 25.96
CA MET A 14 18.96 -22.19 25.75
C MET A 14 18.06 -22.83 26.81
N LEU A 15 17.45 -22.01 27.64
CA LEU A 15 16.15 -22.30 28.22
C LEU A 15 15.32 -21.02 28.11
N LEU A 16 14.90 -20.71 26.87
CA LEU A 16 13.76 -19.84 26.67
C LEU A 16 12.53 -20.65 27.09
N THR A 17 12.19 -20.58 28.38
CA THR A 17 10.82 -20.85 28.80
C THR A 17 9.95 -19.79 28.15
N VAL A 18 9.20 -20.19 27.12
CA VAL A 18 8.13 -19.39 26.52
C VAL A 18 7.07 -19.19 27.60
N ILE A 19 7.16 -18.06 28.32
CA ILE A 19 6.06 -17.57 29.13
C ILE A 19 5.08 -16.96 28.13
N GLY A 20 4.01 -17.68 27.84
CA GLY A 20 2.86 -17.11 27.13
C GLY A 20 2.35 -15.92 27.92
N VAL A 21 2.53 -14.71 27.39
CA VAL A 21 1.97 -13.50 27.99
C VAL A 21 0.52 -13.43 27.51
N GLY A 22 -0.40 -13.95 28.33
CA GLY A 22 -1.84 -13.82 28.10
C GLY A 22 -2.30 -12.38 28.34
N LEU A 23 -3.03 -11.81 27.38
CA LEU A 23 -3.82 -10.60 27.57
C LEU A 23 -5.10 -10.97 28.33
N ILE A 24 -5.33 -10.32 29.48
CA ILE A 24 -6.53 -10.53 30.29
C ILE A 24 -7.69 -9.76 29.64
N GLN A 25 -8.69 -10.47 29.11
CA GLN A 25 -10.06 -9.97 28.99
C GLN A 25 -11.03 -11.05 29.50
N ASN A 26 -11.96 -10.65 30.35
CA ASN A 26 -13.08 -11.48 30.88
C ASN A 26 -12.71 -12.67 31.79
N GLY A 27 -11.72 -12.54 32.66
CA GLY A 27 -11.62 -13.37 33.87
C GLY A 27 -11.18 -14.83 33.68
N THR A 28 -10.88 -15.26 32.46
CA THR A 28 -10.16 -16.51 32.18
C THR A 28 -8.83 -16.17 31.51
N ALA A 29 -7.72 -16.55 32.14
CA ALA A 29 -6.43 -16.54 31.46
C ALA A 29 -6.47 -17.66 30.39
N ALA A 30 -6.72 -17.29 29.14
CA ALA A 30 -6.49 -18.20 28.02
C ALA A 30 -4.98 -18.30 27.83
N ASN A 31 -4.41 -19.47 28.11
CA ASN A 31 -3.02 -19.76 27.74
C ASN A 31 -2.97 -19.94 26.21
N ALA A 32 -1.97 -19.33 25.58
CA ALA A 32 -1.74 -19.57 24.15
C ALA A 32 -1.38 -21.05 23.94
N ALA A 33 -1.98 -21.70 22.94
CA ALA A 33 -1.66 -23.08 22.60
C ALA A 33 -0.19 -23.19 22.18
N THR A 34 0.48 -24.25 22.61
CA THR A 34 1.84 -24.57 22.17
C THR A 34 1.83 -25.65 21.09
N ILE A 35 2.93 -25.79 20.36
CA ILE A 35 3.09 -26.87 19.37
C ILE A 35 2.76 -28.23 20.02
N GLY A 36 1.99 -29.06 19.32
CA GLY A 36 1.51 -30.37 19.78
C GLY A 36 0.23 -30.32 20.64
N GLN A 37 -0.40 -29.16 20.81
CA GLN A 37 -1.67 -29.02 21.52
C GLN A 37 -2.83 -28.71 20.55
N THR A 38 -4.03 -29.13 20.94
CA THR A 38 -5.27 -28.79 20.24
C THR A 38 -5.54 -27.28 20.27
N LEU A 39 -5.85 -26.73 19.11
CA LEU A 39 -6.25 -25.35 18.86
C LEU A 39 -7.48 -25.33 17.93
N SER A 40 -8.64 -25.71 18.48
CA SER A 40 -9.89 -25.88 17.73
C SER A 40 -10.47 -24.58 17.15
N GLN A 41 -10.04 -23.41 17.61
CA GLN A 41 -10.42 -22.09 17.08
C GLN A 41 -9.22 -21.15 17.06
N PRO A 42 -9.14 -20.20 16.11
CA PRO A 42 -8.04 -19.24 16.06
C PRO A 42 -8.07 -18.35 17.31
N GLU A 43 -6.89 -18.10 17.87
CA GLU A 43 -6.74 -17.19 19.01
C GLU A 43 -7.00 -15.73 18.60
N ASN A 44 -7.22 -14.86 19.59
CA ASN A 44 -7.41 -13.44 19.29
C ASN A 44 -6.20 -12.87 18.54
N GLY A 45 -6.46 -12.15 17.43
CA GLY A 45 -5.41 -11.66 16.52
C GLY A 45 -5.10 -12.61 15.36
N TRP A 46 -5.71 -13.79 15.31
CA TRP A 46 -5.54 -14.76 14.23
C TRP A 46 -6.82 -14.94 13.41
N LYS A 47 -6.65 -15.45 12.19
CA LYS A 47 -7.70 -15.84 11.26
C LYS A 47 -7.37 -17.21 10.69
N ARG A 48 -8.33 -18.13 10.76
CA ARG A 48 -8.23 -19.47 10.18
C ARG A 48 -8.63 -19.49 8.72
N ILE A 49 -7.88 -20.23 7.92
CA ILE A 49 -8.19 -20.54 6.52
C ILE A 49 -8.11 -22.05 6.34
N ASP A 50 -9.19 -22.63 5.82
CA ASP A 50 -9.31 -24.06 5.59
C ASP A 50 -8.69 -24.53 4.26
N TYR A 51 -8.47 -25.84 4.18
CA TYR A 51 -7.90 -26.53 3.02
C TYR A 51 -8.70 -26.38 1.72
N THR A 52 -9.98 -26.00 1.79
CA THR A 52 -10.84 -25.83 0.61
C THR A 52 -10.65 -24.48 -0.08
N ASN A 53 -9.85 -23.59 0.53
CA ASN A 53 -9.58 -22.28 -0.05
C ASN A 53 -8.93 -22.40 -1.44
N LYS A 54 -9.56 -21.76 -2.44
CA LYS A 54 -9.17 -21.79 -3.86
C LYS A 54 -7.74 -21.30 -4.15
N ASP A 55 -7.14 -20.54 -3.22
CA ASP A 55 -5.80 -19.98 -3.36
C ASP A 55 -4.71 -20.94 -2.87
N ILE A 56 -5.10 -22.09 -2.33
CA ILE A 56 -4.22 -23.17 -1.91
C ILE A 56 -4.07 -24.16 -3.07
N LYS A 57 -2.83 -24.30 -3.56
CA LYS A 57 -2.51 -25.19 -4.67
C LYS A 57 -1.92 -26.49 -4.17
N TYR A 58 -2.58 -27.60 -4.51
CA TYR A 58 -2.08 -28.95 -4.28
C TYR A 58 -1.34 -29.45 -5.52
N ASN A 59 -0.07 -29.84 -5.35
CA ASN A 59 0.77 -30.40 -6.39
C ASN A 59 1.06 -31.86 -6.04
N GLY A 60 0.67 -32.77 -6.94
CA GLY A 60 0.84 -34.21 -6.76
C GLY A 60 -0.47 -34.95 -6.56
N SER A 61 -0.42 -36.09 -5.87
CA SER A 61 -1.54 -37.02 -5.68
C SER A 61 -2.20 -36.84 -4.32
N TRP A 62 -3.05 -35.80 -4.25
CA TRP A 62 -3.80 -35.48 -3.04
C TRP A 62 -5.22 -36.04 -3.09
N ILE A 63 -5.72 -36.52 -1.97
CA ILE A 63 -7.10 -36.99 -1.82
C ILE A 63 -7.81 -36.21 -0.72
N ASP A 64 -9.08 -35.92 -0.97
CA ASP A 64 -9.97 -35.31 0.03
C ASP A 64 -10.38 -36.37 1.06
N GLN A 65 -10.12 -36.08 2.35
CA GLN A 65 -10.35 -36.96 3.50
C GLN A 65 -11.60 -36.55 4.33
N THR A 66 -12.57 -35.87 3.72
CA THR A 66 -13.85 -35.39 4.33
C THR A 66 -14.63 -36.41 5.16
N LYS A 67 -14.35 -37.72 5.06
CA LYS A 67 -15.02 -38.75 5.86
C LYS A 67 -14.33 -39.08 7.18
N ASP A 68 -13.04 -38.75 7.31
CA ASP A 68 -12.22 -39.22 8.43
C ASP A 68 -11.58 -38.09 9.25
N ASN A 69 -11.17 -36.95 8.67
CA ASN A 69 -10.48 -35.86 9.41
C ASN A 69 -10.57 -34.45 8.75
N GLU A 70 -11.50 -34.20 7.83
CA GLU A 70 -11.75 -32.88 7.20
C GLU A 70 -10.48 -32.18 6.64
N GLY A 71 -9.71 -32.84 5.77
CA GLY A 71 -8.51 -32.25 5.13
C GLY A 71 -8.11 -32.88 3.79
N MET A 72 -7.01 -32.40 3.21
CA MET A 72 -6.37 -33.00 2.02
C MET A 72 -5.18 -33.86 2.44
N GLY A 73 -5.20 -35.15 2.10
CA GLY A 73 -4.17 -36.12 2.46
C GLY A 73 -3.29 -36.57 1.29
N THR A 74 -2.03 -36.88 1.56
CA THR A 74 -1.12 -37.58 0.64
C THR A 74 -0.21 -38.57 1.38
N LYS A 75 0.21 -39.63 0.71
CA LYS A 75 1.30 -40.53 1.14
C LYS A 75 2.54 -40.43 0.27
N VAL A 76 2.55 -39.56 -0.73
CA VAL A 76 3.60 -39.56 -1.76
C VAL A 76 4.70 -38.60 -1.34
N LEU A 77 5.93 -39.12 -1.29
CA LEU A 77 7.11 -38.29 -1.08
C LEU A 77 7.23 -37.25 -2.20
N GLY A 78 7.36 -35.98 -1.82
CA GLY A 78 7.51 -34.84 -2.72
C GLY A 78 6.22 -34.14 -3.10
N ASP A 79 5.05 -34.71 -2.78
CA ASP A 79 3.78 -33.99 -2.90
C ASP A 79 3.79 -32.74 -2.02
N SER A 80 3.22 -31.65 -2.54
CA SER A 80 3.31 -30.36 -1.87
C SER A 80 2.05 -29.51 -1.98
N VAL A 81 1.88 -28.67 -0.97
CA VAL A 81 0.91 -27.57 -0.93
C VAL A 81 1.67 -26.26 -1.12
N GLU A 82 1.19 -25.40 -2.01
CA GLU A 82 1.77 -24.07 -2.26
C GLU A 82 0.70 -22.98 -2.18
N PHE A 83 1.02 -21.88 -1.51
CA PHE A 83 0.20 -20.67 -1.47
C PHE A 83 1.08 -19.45 -1.19
N ILE A 84 0.54 -18.26 -1.44
CA ILE A 84 1.16 -16.99 -1.05
C ILE A 84 0.25 -16.33 -0.03
N MET A 85 0.82 -15.84 1.06
CA MET A 85 0.08 -15.14 2.11
C MET A 85 0.57 -13.71 2.28
N HIS A 86 -0.33 -12.79 2.60
CA HIS A 86 -0.01 -11.48 3.16
C HIS A 86 -0.24 -11.54 4.67
N SER A 87 0.79 -11.88 5.45
CA SER A 87 0.79 -11.98 6.91
C SER A 87 2.23 -12.10 7.44
N LYS A 88 2.50 -11.59 8.64
CA LYS A 88 3.77 -11.74 9.34
C LYS A 88 3.88 -13.02 10.16
N ASN A 89 2.78 -13.72 10.38
CA ASN A 89 2.72 -14.87 11.26
C ASN A 89 1.96 -16.02 10.57
N ILE A 90 2.42 -17.25 10.76
CA ILE A 90 1.75 -18.45 10.24
C ILE A 90 1.78 -19.57 11.26
N ARG A 91 0.66 -20.27 11.35
CA ARG A 91 0.54 -21.57 12.02
C ARG A 91 -0.02 -22.60 11.06
N ILE A 92 0.44 -23.84 11.19
CA ILE A 92 -0.19 -25.00 10.56
C ILE A 92 -1.03 -25.68 11.62
N ILE A 93 -2.33 -25.80 11.34
CA ILE A 93 -3.29 -26.48 12.20
C ILE A 93 -3.73 -27.74 11.48
N GLY A 94 -3.34 -28.89 12.02
CA GLY A 94 -3.52 -30.19 11.38
C GLY A 94 -3.96 -31.26 12.37
N LEU A 95 -3.41 -32.45 12.23
CA LEU A 95 -3.63 -33.54 13.17
C LEU A 95 -2.33 -34.31 13.36
N GLU A 96 -2.06 -34.68 14.61
CA GLU A 96 -0.98 -35.60 14.93
C GLU A 96 -1.53 -36.99 15.26
N HIS A 97 -0.87 -38.04 14.79
CA HIS A 97 -1.31 -39.42 15.05
C HIS A 97 -0.12 -40.38 15.24
N PRO A 98 -0.26 -41.41 16.10
CA PRO A 98 0.85 -42.33 16.42
C PRO A 98 1.29 -43.26 15.30
N TYR A 99 0.38 -43.55 14.36
CA TYR A 99 0.62 -44.52 13.29
C TYR A 99 0.57 -43.90 11.90
N MET A 100 1.50 -44.36 11.05
CA MET A 100 1.54 -44.09 9.61
C MET A 100 1.57 -42.60 9.20
N ARG A 101 2.00 -41.69 10.08
CA ARG A 101 2.15 -40.27 9.79
C ARG A 101 3.58 -39.88 9.51
N SER A 102 3.72 -38.88 8.64
CA SER A 102 5.00 -38.29 8.29
C SER A 102 5.62 -37.62 9.51
N SER A 103 6.81 -38.07 9.89
CA SER A 103 7.63 -37.46 10.93
C SER A 103 8.52 -36.34 10.41
N VAL A 104 8.58 -36.18 9.08
CA VAL A 104 9.35 -35.14 8.40
C VAL A 104 8.49 -34.48 7.33
N VAL A 105 7.86 -33.37 7.70
CA VAL A 105 7.21 -32.46 6.77
C VAL A 105 8.06 -31.20 6.66
N ASN A 106 8.38 -30.78 5.44
CA ASN A 106 9.15 -29.56 5.20
C ASN A 106 8.20 -28.41 4.91
N ILE A 107 8.39 -27.26 5.57
CA ILE A 107 7.76 -25.99 5.19
C ILE A 107 8.85 -24.99 4.79
N SER A 108 8.77 -24.50 3.56
CA SER A 108 9.62 -23.44 3.04
C SER A 108 8.86 -22.12 3.06
N ILE A 109 9.47 -21.10 3.67
CA ILE A 109 8.97 -19.72 3.71
C ILE A 109 9.98 -18.87 2.95
N ASP A 110 9.59 -18.35 1.79
CA ASP A 110 10.46 -17.61 0.86
C ASP A 110 11.75 -18.36 0.50
N GLY A 111 11.65 -19.68 0.33
CA GLY A 111 12.79 -20.54 0.04
C GLY A 111 13.58 -20.98 1.28
N ILE A 112 13.32 -20.42 2.47
CA ILE A 112 13.98 -20.83 3.71
C ILE A 112 13.25 -22.03 4.34
N PRO A 113 13.90 -23.20 4.45
CA PRO A 113 13.25 -24.42 4.92
C PRO A 113 13.21 -24.51 6.45
N TYR A 114 12.11 -25.08 6.95
CA TYR A 114 11.90 -25.55 8.31
C TYR A 114 11.26 -26.94 8.27
N ASN A 115 11.28 -27.68 9.37
CA ASN A 115 10.65 -28.99 9.45
C ASN A 115 9.74 -29.09 10.67
N PHE A 116 8.69 -29.89 10.54
CA PHE A 116 7.83 -30.31 11.64
C PHE A 116 7.40 -31.78 11.45
N SER A 117 6.80 -32.35 12.48
CA SER A 117 6.36 -33.75 12.53
C SER A 117 4.85 -33.77 12.74
N THR A 118 4.13 -34.68 12.07
CA THR A 118 2.71 -34.95 12.35
C THR A 118 2.52 -36.25 13.15
N ARG A 119 3.59 -36.69 13.82
CA ARG A 119 3.64 -37.88 14.65
C ARG A 119 3.67 -37.54 16.13
N SER A 120 2.78 -38.18 16.87
CA SER A 120 2.59 -38.05 18.32
C SER A 120 2.47 -39.43 18.98
N ASN A 121 2.26 -39.48 20.30
CA ASN A 121 1.95 -40.74 21.01
C ASN A 121 0.43 -41.03 21.10
N ALA A 122 -0.42 -40.09 20.68
CA ALA A 122 -1.88 -40.17 20.76
C ALA A 122 -2.50 -39.33 19.64
N LEU A 123 -3.73 -39.64 19.20
CA LEU A 123 -4.43 -38.78 18.24
C LEU A 123 -4.69 -37.40 18.85
N ILE A 124 -4.25 -36.35 18.15
CA ILE A 124 -4.50 -34.95 18.51
C ILE A 124 -5.11 -34.27 17.29
N LEU A 125 -6.39 -33.89 17.41
CA LEU A 125 -7.12 -33.15 16.37
C LEU A 125 -6.94 -31.64 16.59
N ASP A 126 -7.10 -30.88 15.50
CA ASP A 126 -6.85 -29.44 15.42
C ASP A 126 -5.50 -29.06 16.04
N CYS A 127 -4.47 -29.87 15.80
CA CYS A 127 -3.17 -29.72 16.45
C CYS A 127 -2.41 -28.52 15.88
N LEU A 128 -1.82 -27.68 16.74
CA LEU A 128 -0.81 -26.72 16.32
C LEU A 128 0.49 -27.47 15.98
N GLU A 129 0.74 -27.75 14.71
CA GLU A 129 1.88 -28.57 14.26
C GLU A 129 3.14 -27.73 14.02
N PHE A 130 2.97 -26.47 13.63
CA PHE A 130 4.05 -25.56 13.31
C PHE A 130 3.65 -24.11 13.59
N GLU A 131 4.59 -23.29 14.05
CA GLU A 131 4.41 -21.86 14.22
C GLU A 131 5.66 -21.10 13.76
N LYS A 132 5.44 -20.02 13.01
CA LYS A 132 6.47 -19.02 12.72
C LYS A 132 5.90 -17.62 12.87
N LEU A 133 6.58 -16.82 13.69
CA LEU A 133 6.19 -15.45 14.00
C LEU A 133 7.19 -14.42 13.46
N ASN A 134 6.74 -13.17 13.33
CA ASN A 134 7.54 -11.99 13.02
C ASN A 134 8.36 -12.13 11.73
N LEU A 135 7.75 -12.63 10.67
CA LEU A 135 8.37 -12.73 9.36
C LEU A 135 8.71 -11.32 8.81
N PRO A 136 9.84 -11.17 8.09
CA PRO A 136 10.26 -9.88 7.56
C PRO A 136 9.45 -9.51 6.32
N GLY A 137 8.76 -8.37 6.36
CA GLY A 137 7.84 -7.96 5.29
C GLY A 137 6.40 -8.37 5.61
N GLN A 138 5.57 -8.51 4.58
CA GLN A 138 4.17 -8.91 4.74
C GLN A 138 3.79 -10.03 3.78
N THR A 139 4.37 -10.11 2.59
CA THR A 139 4.02 -11.13 1.60
C THR A 139 5.05 -12.24 1.57
N HIS A 140 4.61 -13.48 1.72
CA HIS A 140 5.47 -14.66 1.80
C HIS A 140 4.96 -15.79 0.93
N LYS A 141 5.87 -16.46 0.20
CA LYS A 141 5.58 -17.69 -0.53
C LYS A 141 5.80 -18.88 0.38
N ILE A 142 4.76 -19.70 0.53
CA ILE A 142 4.77 -20.91 1.36
C ILE A 142 4.73 -22.14 0.47
N LYS A 143 5.61 -23.10 0.76
CA LYS A 143 5.57 -24.45 0.19
C LYS A 143 5.73 -25.48 1.28
N ILE A 144 4.73 -26.34 1.46
CA ILE A 144 4.76 -27.45 2.42
C ILE A 144 4.89 -28.75 1.63
N THR A 145 5.88 -29.57 1.95
CA THR A 145 6.22 -30.79 1.20
C THR A 145 6.26 -31.98 2.13
N ASN A 146 5.56 -33.06 1.77
CA ASN A 146 5.68 -34.33 2.45
C ASN A 146 7.02 -34.99 2.08
N MET A 147 7.88 -35.28 3.05
CA MET A 147 9.22 -35.82 2.78
C MET A 147 9.32 -37.33 2.98
N GLU A 148 8.21 -38.01 3.24
CA GLU A 148 8.16 -39.44 3.51
C GLU A 148 7.04 -40.12 2.71
N ASN A 149 7.15 -41.43 2.49
CA ASN A 149 6.05 -42.23 1.95
C ASN A 149 5.04 -42.63 3.05
N LEU A 150 4.70 -41.66 3.90
CA LEU A 150 3.77 -41.75 5.04
C LEU A 150 2.72 -40.66 4.90
N TRP A 151 1.60 -40.81 5.60
CA TRP A 151 0.51 -39.85 5.49
C TRP A 151 0.92 -38.48 6.04
N TYR A 152 0.75 -37.46 5.21
CA TYR A 152 0.62 -36.08 5.62
C TYR A 152 -0.78 -35.59 5.25
N GLU A 153 -1.37 -34.75 6.10
CA GLU A 153 -2.71 -34.22 5.94
C GLU A 153 -2.67 -32.73 6.20
N PHE A 154 -3.09 -31.95 5.21
CA PHE A 154 -3.18 -30.51 5.31
C PHE A 154 -4.65 -30.13 5.55
N ILE A 155 -4.90 -29.44 6.66
CA ILE A 155 -6.26 -29.14 7.13
C ILE A 155 -6.49 -27.64 7.15
N ASN A 156 -5.76 -26.92 7.99
CA ASN A 156 -5.97 -25.48 8.17
C ASN A 156 -4.63 -24.74 8.35
N ILE A 157 -4.68 -23.44 8.11
CA ILE A 157 -3.63 -22.51 8.54
C ILE A 157 -4.26 -21.40 9.38
N ASP A 158 -3.52 -20.89 10.36
CA ASP A 158 -3.84 -19.59 10.97
C ASP A 158 -2.82 -18.56 10.49
N ILE A 159 -3.33 -17.39 10.09
CA ILE A 159 -2.55 -16.20 9.73
C ILE A 159 -3.02 -15.00 10.56
N ASP A 160 -2.37 -13.84 10.42
CA ASP A 160 -2.83 -12.61 11.08
C ASP A 160 -4.30 -12.30 10.76
N LYS A 161 -5.00 -11.66 11.71
CA LYS A 161 -6.43 -11.32 11.59
C LYS A 161 -6.75 -10.52 10.33
N ASP A 162 -5.87 -9.59 9.95
CA ASP A 162 -5.94 -8.74 8.75
C ASP A 162 -5.27 -9.40 7.53
N GLY A 163 -4.69 -10.58 7.69
CA GLY A 163 -4.05 -11.33 6.64
C GLY A 163 -5.01 -12.00 5.66
N TYR A 164 -4.47 -12.32 4.48
CA TYR A 164 -5.19 -13.00 3.41
C TYR A 164 -4.24 -13.84 2.53
N LEU A 165 -4.80 -14.81 1.82
CA LEU A 165 -4.07 -15.51 0.76
C LEU A 165 -4.14 -14.69 -0.52
N VAL A 166 -3.01 -14.63 -1.24
CA VAL A 166 -2.90 -13.92 -2.50
C VAL A 166 -3.37 -14.85 -3.62
N ASN A 167 -4.52 -14.54 -4.21
CA ASN A 167 -4.96 -15.20 -5.43
C ASN A 167 -4.07 -14.79 -6.60
N LEU A 168 -3.26 -15.72 -7.12
CA LEU A 168 -2.34 -15.47 -8.25
C LEU A 168 -3.04 -15.23 -9.61
N ASN A 169 -4.33 -15.55 -9.72
CA ASN A 169 -5.14 -15.24 -10.89
C ASN A 169 -5.84 -13.89 -10.76
N GLU A 170 -5.71 -13.21 -9.62
CA GLU A 170 -6.26 -11.88 -9.41
C GLU A 170 -5.16 -10.82 -9.58
N SER A 171 -5.54 -9.68 -10.17
CA SER A 171 -4.59 -8.59 -10.42
C SER A 171 -5.31 -7.26 -10.43
N ILE A 172 -4.54 -6.19 -10.24
CA ILE A 172 -4.94 -4.81 -10.51
C ILE A 172 -3.80 -4.11 -11.25
N THR A 173 -4.15 -3.38 -12.30
CA THR A 173 -3.22 -2.52 -13.03
C THR A 173 -3.84 -1.15 -13.24
N LEU A 174 -3.00 -0.12 -13.30
CA LEU A 174 -3.40 1.21 -13.75
C LEU A 174 -2.94 1.41 -15.18
N ASP A 175 -3.73 2.13 -15.98
CA ASP A 175 -3.35 2.51 -17.35
C ASP A 175 -2.17 3.50 -17.38
N LYS A 176 -1.83 4.13 -16.25
CA LYS A 176 -0.69 5.05 -16.09
C LYS A 176 -0.04 4.86 -14.71
N SER A 177 1.29 4.77 -14.70
CA SER A 177 2.09 4.76 -13.46
C SER A 177 2.57 6.16 -13.04
N SER A 178 2.45 7.16 -13.91
CA SER A 178 2.67 8.57 -13.58
C SER A 178 1.84 9.50 -14.45
N MET A 179 1.65 10.74 -13.97
CA MET A 179 1.11 11.83 -14.77
C MET A 179 1.56 13.20 -14.28
N ASP A 180 1.73 14.10 -15.24
CA ASP A 180 1.96 15.53 -14.98
C ASP A 180 0.66 16.30 -15.24
N LEU A 181 0.31 17.18 -14.31
CA LEU A 181 -0.88 18.04 -14.37
C LEU A 181 -0.49 19.47 -14.02
N LYS A 182 -1.28 20.43 -14.49
CA LYS A 182 -1.26 21.79 -13.94
C LYS A 182 -2.34 21.92 -12.87
N VAL A 183 -2.15 22.85 -11.94
CA VAL A 183 -3.21 23.16 -10.95
C VAL A 183 -4.53 23.47 -11.67
N GLY A 184 -5.61 22.80 -11.26
CA GLY A 184 -6.94 22.90 -11.88
C GLY A 184 -7.21 21.89 -12.99
N ASP A 185 -6.18 21.23 -13.54
CA ASP A 185 -6.37 20.16 -14.51
C ASP A 185 -6.96 18.90 -13.85
N SER A 186 -7.58 18.06 -14.69
CA SER A 186 -7.93 16.69 -14.31
C SER A 186 -7.64 15.73 -15.45
N LYS A 187 -7.27 14.49 -15.11
CA LYS A 187 -6.98 13.45 -16.10
C LYS A 187 -7.50 12.10 -15.64
N GLN A 188 -7.98 11.33 -16.60
CA GLN A 188 -8.49 9.99 -16.35
C GLN A 188 -7.37 9.07 -15.91
N LEU A 189 -7.66 8.28 -14.87
CA LEU A 189 -6.84 7.17 -14.40
C LEU A 189 -7.76 5.96 -14.23
N THR A 190 -7.47 4.92 -15.00
CA THR A 190 -8.33 3.74 -15.10
C THR A 190 -7.63 2.56 -14.45
N ALA A 191 -8.31 1.91 -13.50
CA ALA A 191 -7.87 0.65 -12.96
C ALA A 191 -8.54 -0.52 -13.68
N THR A 192 -7.76 -1.55 -14.00
CA THR A 192 -8.25 -2.81 -14.57
C THR A 192 -7.97 -3.94 -13.59
N THR A 193 -8.96 -4.77 -13.31
CA THR A 193 -8.82 -5.91 -12.39
C THR A 193 -9.02 -7.25 -13.09
N THR A 194 -8.39 -8.29 -12.55
CA THR A 194 -8.76 -9.68 -12.84
C THR A 194 -9.27 -10.33 -11.55
N PRO A 195 -10.47 -10.95 -11.55
CA PRO A 195 -11.51 -10.80 -12.57
C PRO A 195 -11.95 -9.34 -12.73
N ALA A 196 -12.60 -9.00 -13.84
CA ALA A 196 -13.07 -7.64 -14.09
C ALA A 196 -14.16 -7.24 -13.08
N GLY A 197 -14.15 -5.97 -12.66
CA GLY A 197 -15.21 -5.39 -11.82
C GLY A 197 -15.07 -5.64 -10.32
N LEU A 198 -13.88 -5.97 -9.83
CA LEU A 198 -13.63 -5.96 -8.38
C LEU A 198 -13.79 -4.54 -7.82
N GLY A 199 -14.31 -4.43 -6.59
CA GLY A 199 -14.40 -3.13 -5.90
C GLY A 199 -13.01 -2.56 -5.61
N ILE A 200 -12.85 -1.25 -5.84
CA ILE A 200 -11.57 -0.53 -5.67
C ILE A 200 -11.79 0.69 -4.78
N THR A 201 -10.92 0.85 -3.78
CA THR A 201 -10.81 2.06 -2.97
C THR A 201 -9.60 2.86 -3.45
N TRP A 202 -9.74 4.19 -3.51
CA TRP A 202 -8.67 5.10 -3.93
C TRP A 202 -8.21 5.96 -2.76
N THR A 203 -6.90 6.19 -2.66
CA THR A 203 -6.28 7.07 -1.66
C THR A 203 -5.23 7.97 -2.30
N SER A 204 -4.96 9.12 -1.68
CA SER A 204 -3.86 10.01 -2.04
C SER A 204 -2.90 10.14 -0.87
N SER A 205 -1.59 10.15 -1.15
CA SER A 205 -0.59 10.46 -0.13
C SER A 205 -0.61 11.93 0.32
N ASP A 206 -1.15 12.84 -0.52
CA ASP A 206 -1.39 14.23 -0.18
C ASP A 206 -2.60 14.78 -0.98
N SER A 207 -3.74 14.86 -0.29
CA SER A 207 -5.01 15.34 -0.88
C SER A 207 -5.04 16.83 -1.19
N ASN A 208 -4.03 17.61 -0.76
CA ASN A 208 -3.87 19.02 -1.13
C ASN A 208 -3.16 19.19 -2.49
N VAL A 209 -2.40 18.17 -2.93
CA VAL A 209 -1.74 18.16 -4.24
C VAL A 209 -2.68 17.61 -5.30
N ALA A 210 -3.17 16.38 -5.12
CA ALA A 210 -4.17 15.78 -6.00
C ALA A 210 -5.03 14.73 -5.30
N GLU A 211 -6.22 14.49 -5.82
CA GLU A 211 -7.16 13.49 -5.32
C GLU A 211 -7.87 12.76 -6.48
N TYR A 212 -8.25 11.50 -6.26
CA TYR A 212 -9.06 10.74 -7.21
C TYR A 212 -10.55 10.97 -6.94
N ASP A 213 -11.27 11.50 -7.92
CA ASP A 213 -12.72 11.64 -7.88
C ASP A 213 -13.38 10.38 -8.48
N LEU A 214 -14.03 9.61 -7.62
CA LEU A 214 -14.69 8.36 -7.98
C LEU A 214 -15.93 8.57 -8.87
N ALA A 215 -16.61 9.72 -8.76
CA ALA A 215 -17.84 9.99 -9.51
C ALA A 215 -17.55 10.24 -11.00
N ILE A 216 -16.39 10.83 -11.32
CA ILE A 216 -15.97 11.13 -12.70
C ILE A 216 -14.82 10.25 -13.21
N GLY A 217 -14.18 9.45 -12.34
CA GLY A 217 -13.08 8.56 -12.70
C GLY A 217 -11.79 9.28 -13.08
N LYS A 218 -11.48 10.41 -12.41
CA LYS A 218 -10.32 11.25 -12.74
C LYS A 218 -9.51 11.63 -11.50
N VAL A 219 -8.22 11.85 -11.70
CA VAL A 219 -7.36 12.57 -10.75
C VAL A 219 -7.53 14.07 -10.99
N ILE A 220 -7.81 14.83 -9.93
CA ILE A 220 -7.97 16.28 -9.93
C ILE A 220 -6.74 16.91 -9.25
N ALA A 221 -6.05 17.81 -9.95
CA ALA A 221 -4.92 18.56 -9.42
C ALA A 221 -5.39 19.81 -8.65
N LYS A 222 -5.01 19.91 -7.38
CA LYS A 222 -5.42 20.99 -6.46
C LYS A 222 -4.30 21.94 -6.09
N GLY A 223 -3.07 21.45 -5.97
CA GLY A 223 -1.93 22.24 -5.49
C GLY A 223 -0.61 21.74 -6.07
N VAL A 224 0.37 22.63 -6.17
CA VAL A 224 1.71 22.31 -6.69
C VAL A 224 2.41 21.32 -5.76
N GLY A 225 3.01 20.27 -6.32
CA GLY A 225 3.73 19.26 -5.55
C GLY A 225 3.72 17.91 -6.24
N THR A 226 4.14 16.88 -5.51
CA THR A 226 4.09 15.49 -5.98
C THR A 226 3.38 14.64 -4.94
N CYS A 227 2.43 13.82 -5.39
CA CYS A 227 1.74 12.85 -4.53
C CYS A 227 1.56 11.51 -5.25
N THR A 228 1.25 10.45 -4.51
CA THR A 228 0.95 9.14 -5.06
C THR A 228 -0.53 8.83 -4.86
N ILE A 229 -1.21 8.52 -5.96
CA ILE A 229 -2.58 7.98 -5.95
C ILE A 229 -2.49 6.45 -5.94
N THR A 230 -3.16 5.81 -4.97
CA THR A 230 -3.14 4.36 -4.78
C THR A 230 -4.55 3.79 -4.96
N ALA A 231 -4.70 2.83 -5.87
CA ALA A 231 -5.89 2.01 -6.02
C ALA A 231 -5.69 0.69 -5.25
N THR A 232 -6.66 0.32 -4.42
CA THR A 232 -6.63 -0.90 -3.60
C THR A 232 -7.91 -1.70 -3.83
N THR A 233 -7.78 -2.96 -4.27
CA THR A 233 -8.91 -3.87 -4.41
C THR A 233 -9.41 -4.37 -3.04
N VAL A 234 -10.63 -4.90 -2.99
CA VAL A 234 -11.22 -5.48 -1.76
C VAL A 234 -10.39 -6.59 -1.11
N ASN A 235 -9.56 -7.29 -1.89
CA ASN A 235 -8.64 -8.35 -1.44
C ASN A 235 -7.22 -7.82 -1.14
N GLY A 236 -7.00 -6.50 -1.13
CA GLY A 236 -5.74 -5.88 -0.71
C GLY A 236 -4.66 -5.73 -1.78
N LEU A 237 -4.90 -6.10 -3.04
CA LEU A 237 -3.94 -5.82 -4.13
C LEU A 237 -3.91 -4.31 -4.42
N THR A 238 -2.73 -3.78 -4.73
CA THR A 238 -2.55 -2.34 -4.96
C THR A 238 -1.86 -2.03 -6.27
N ALA A 239 -2.25 -0.93 -6.91
CA ALA A 239 -1.52 -0.29 -7.99
C ALA A 239 -1.45 1.23 -7.78
N THR A 240 -0.33 1.86 -8.18
CA THR A 240 -0.03 3.25 -7.85
C THR A 240 0.28 4.11 -9.07
N CYS A 241 -0.04 5.40 -8.96
CA CYS A 241 0.27 6.42 -9.96
C CYS A 241 0.90 7.64 -9.27
N THR A 242 2.10 8.03 -9.68
CA THR A 242 2.76 9.25 -9.18
C THR A 242 2.26 10.46 -9.96
N VAL A 243 1.71 11.44 -9.27
CA VAL A 243 1.15 12.66 -9.85
C VAL A 243 2.07 13.82 -9.49
N THR A 244 2.57 14.53 -10.51
CA THR A 244 3.31 15.78 -10.34
C THR A 244 2.44 16.93 -10.83
N VAL A 245 2.18 17.88 -9.94
CA VAL A 245 1.38 19.07 -10.25
C VAL A 245 2.30 20.27 -10.31
N THR A 246 2.30 20.95 -11.45
CA THR A 246 3.00 22.23 -11.65
C THR A 246 2.00 23.39 -11.67
N LYS A 247 2.50 24.62 -11.59
CA LYS A 247 1.64 25.80 -11.79
C LYS A 247 1.08 25.76 -13.22
N GLY A 248 -0.19 26.14 -13.37
CA GLY A 248 -0.76 26.43 -14.69
C GLY A 248 0.07 27.50 -15.41
N ASP A 249 0.00 27.50 -16.74
CA ASP A 249 0.52 28.65 -17.48
C ASP A 249 -0.29 29.86 -17.02
N GLU A 250 0.34 30.81 -16.33
CA GLU A 250 -0.26 32.14 -16.25
C GLU A 250 -0.52 32.58 -17.69
N PRO A 251 -1.75 33.03 -18.03
CA PRO A 251 -2.03 33.43 -19.40
C PRO A 251 -1.03 34.51 -19.80
N GLN A 252 -0.08 34.13 -20.66
CA GLN A 252 0.92 35.03 -21.19
C GLN A 252 0.15 36.15 -21.91
N PRO A 253 0.46 37.42 -21.64
CA PRO A 253 -0.16 38.52 -22.36
C PRO A 253 0.04 38.33 -23.88
N PRO A 254 -0.93 38.74 -24.72
CA PRO A 254 -0.83 38.57 -26.16
C PRO A 254 0.49 39.13 -26.69
N VAL A 255 1.31 38.27 -27.31
CA VAL A 255 2.56 38.65 -27.97
C VAL A 255 2.21 39.47 -29.21
N ASN A 256 2.00 40.77 -29.02
CA ASN A 256 1.87 41.74 -30.11
C ASN A 256 2.42 43.11 -29.70
N GLY A 257 3.38 43.11 -28.76
CA GLY A 257 3.97 44.31 -28.20
C GLY A 257 5.45 44.42 -28.51
N ASP A 258 5.90 45.63 -28.86
CA ASP A 258 7.30 45.95 -29.08
C ASP A 258 8.14 45.91 -27.78
N ALA A 259 7.50 45.84 -26.61
CA ALA A 259 8.13 45.79 -25.29
C ALA A 259 7.23 45.12 -24.22
N ASN A 260 7.85 44.71 -23.11
CA ASN A 260 7.20 44.10 -21.96
C ASN A 260 7.10 45.09 -20.79
N LEU A 261 5.87 45.38 -20.34
CA LEU A 261 5.58 46.16 -19.15
C LEU A 261 5.35 45.22 -17.96
N PHE A 262 6.13 45.38 -16.89
CA PHE A 262 5.95 44.69 -15.62
C PHE A 262 5.43 45.68 -14.59
N ILE A 263 4.41 45.30 -13.83
CA ILE A 263 3.77 46.12 -12.79
C ILE A 263 3.70 45.27 -11.52
N GLU A 264 4.43 45.65 -10.48
CA GLU A 264 4.28 45.07 -9.15
C GLU A 264 3.17 45.79 -8.39
N LEU A 265 2.28 45.01 -7.80
CA LEU A 265 1.22 45.51 -6.95
C LEU A 265 1.64 45.51 -5.48
N VAL A 266 0.96 46.30 -4.66
CA VAL A 266 1.22 46.42 -3.21
C VAL A 266 1.10 45.10 -2.41
N ASP A 267 0.50 44.05 -3.00
CA ASP A 267 0.41 42.70 -2.40
C ASP A 267 1.52 41.75 -2.87
N GLY A 268 2.50 42.26 -3.63
CA GLY A 268 3.61 41.50 -4.21
C GLY A 268 3.26 40.72 -5.47
N GLN A 269 2.02 40.82 -5.98
CA GLN A 269 1.68 40.23 -7.27
C GLN A 269 2.29 41.05 -8.40
N ILE A 270 2.98 40.38 -9.32
CA ILE A 270 3.53 41.00 -10.53
C ILE A 270 2.59 40.72 -11.70
N LYS A 271 2.04 41.76 -12.31
CA LYS A 271 1.33 41.69 -13.59
C LYS A 271 2.31 42.00 -14.72
N SER A 272 2.30 41.19 -15.77
CA SER A 272 3.10 41.40 -16.98
C SER A 272 2.23 41.58 -18.23
N TYR A 273 2.63 42.51 -19.10
CA TYR A 273 1.93 42.87 -20.32
C TYR A 273 2.92 43.03 -21.48
N SER A 274 2.79 42.23 -22.53
CA SER A 274 3.44 42.47 -23.82
C SER A 274 2.54 43.38 -24.65
N VAL A 275 2.89 44.66 -24.76
CA VAL A 275 2.04 45.70 -25.37
C VAL A 275 2.87 46.63 -26.27
N SER A 276 2.22 47.32 -27.20
CA SER A 276 2.93 48.25 -28.10
C SER A 276 3.52 49.43 -27.33
N ASN A 277 4.55 50.08 -27.89
CA ASN A 277 5.13 51.28 -27.29
C ASN A 277 4.09 52.41 -27.11
N ASP A 278 3.11 52.52 -28.02
CA ASP A 278 2.00 53.47 -27.89
C ASP A 278 1.13 53.19 -26.67
N GLU A 279 0.87 51.92 -26.39
CA GLU A 279 0.07 51.52 -25.23
C GLU A 279 0.84 51.75 -23.92
N ILE A 280 2.16 51.51 -23.93
CA ILE A 280 3.04 51.85 -22.81
C ILE A 280 3.03 53.36 -22.55
N ALA A 281 3.05 54.19 -23.61
CA ALA A 281 2.99 55.63 -23.48
C ALA A 281 1.65 56.10 -22.86
N LYS A 282 0.53 55.51 -23.30
CA LYS A 282 -0.80 55.77 -22.70
C LYS A 282 -0.87 55.36 -21.23
N PHE A 283 -0.32 54.20 -20.87
CA PHE A 283 -0.26 53.75 -19.48
C PHE A 283 0.55 54.72 -18.60
N LYS A 284 1.76 55.10 -19.04
CA LYS A 284 2.61 56.06 -18.30
C LYS A 284 1.91 57.41 -18.12
N GLN A 285 1.27 57.92 -19.17
CA GLN A 285 0.54 59.18 -19.10
C GLN A 285 -0.65 59.08 -18.14
N TRP A 286 -1.44 58.00 -18.22
CA TRP A 286 -2.55 57.76 -17.30
C TRP A 286 -2.08 57.73 -15.84
N TYR A 287 -0.97 57.06 -15.54
CA TYR A 287 -0.39 56.97 -14.20
C TYR A 287 -0.01 58.38 -13.68
N ILE A 288 0.73 59.16 -14.47
CA ILE A 288 1.14 60.53 -14.12
C ILE A 288 -0.07 61.45 -13.92
N ASP A 289 -1.07 61.36 -14.80
CA ASP A 289 -2.29 62.19 -14.71
C ASP A 289 -3.09 61.89 -13.44
N ARG A 290 -3.12 60.61 -13.01
CA ARG A 290 -3.79 60.19 -11.79
C ARG A 290 -3.10 60.70 -10.54
N ASP A 291 -1.77 60.70 -10.52
CA ASP A 291 -0.97 61.29 -9.44
C ASP A 291 -1.13 62.82 -9.36
N SER A 292 -1.22 63.49 -10.51
CA SER A 292 -1.20 64.96 -10.57
C SER A 292 -2.57 65.63 -10.49
N THR A 293 -3.56 65.14 -11.25
CA THR A 293 -4.83 65.85 -11.49
C THR A 293 -6.07 65.10 -11.02
N LYS A 294 -5.95 63.79 -10.74
CA LYS A 294 -7.05 62.88 -10.38
C LYS A 294 -8.23 62.83 -11.38
N SER A 295 -8.12 63.40 -12.58
CA SER A 295 -9.24 63.51 -13.54
C SER A 295 -9.55 62.20 -14.28
N ASN A 296 -8.61 61.25 -14.30
CA ASN A 296 -8.76 59.97 -14.99
C ASN A 296 -9.42 58.89 -14.12
N LYS A 297 -9.93 57.84 -14.77
CA LYS A 297 -10.47 56.64 -14.11
C LYS A 297 -9.43 56.03 -13.15
N PRO A 298 -9.83 55.47 -12.00
CA PRO A 298 -8.90 54.92 -11.00
C PRO A 298 -8.22 53.61 -11.44
N TYR A 299 -8.44 53.17 -12.68
CA TYR A 299 -7.87 51.96 -13.24
C TYR A 299 -7.43 52.17 -14.70
N TYR A 300 -6.45 51.38 -15.15
CA TYR A 300 -6.07 51.22 -16.54
C TYR A 300 -6.59 49.89 -17.09
N GLU A 301 -7.07 49.87 -18.34
CA GLU A 301 -7.60 48.67 -18.98
C GLU A 301 -6.56 48.12 -19.98
N PHE A 302 -6.10 46.88 -19.77
CA PHE A 302 -5.31 46.15 -20.75
C PHE A 302 -6.18 45.12 -21.47
N ALA A 303 -6.09 45.07 -22.80
CA ALA A 303 -6.71 44.01 -23.58
C ALA A 303 -5.90 42.70 -23.41
N LYS A 304 -6.56 41.61 -23.03
CA LYS A 304 -5.95 40.28 -22.85
C LYS A 304 -6.77 39.23 -23.61
N GLY A 305 -6.51 39.11 -24.92
CA GLY A 305 -7.29 38.27 -25.80
C GLY A 305 -8.74 38.76 -25.91
N THR A 306 -9.70 37.94 -25.47
CA THR A 306 -11.15 38.27 -25.51
C THR A 306 -11.66 38.99 -24.26
N TYR A 307 -10.84 39.15 -23.22
CA TYR A 307 -11.22 39.81 -21.98
C TYR A 307 -10.33 41.01 -21.66
N LYS A 308 -10.75 41.83 -20.69
CA LYS A 308 -10.01 42.99 -20.20
C LYS A 308 -9.42 42.69 -18.82
N ASP A 309 -8.16 43.04 -18.62
CA ASP A 309 -7.52 43.06 -17.32
C ASP A 309 -7.40 44.51 -16.84
N TYR A 310 -7.48 44.70 -15.52
CA TYR A 310 -7.55 46.01 -14.89
C TYR A 310 -6.42 46.18 -13.89
N VAL A 311 -5.74 47.33 -13.96
CA VAL A 311 -4.75 47.73 -12.97
C VAL A 311 -5.28 48.94 -12.22
N ILE A 312 -5.45 48.80 -10.91
CA ILE A 312 -5.93 49.89 -10.05
C ILE A 312 -4.73 50.76 -9.68
N HIS A 313 -4.84 52.06 -9.92
CA HIS A 313 -3.76 53.03 -9.70
C HIS A 313 -3.17 52.91 -8.29
N ASP A 314 -4.02 52.98 -7.27
CA ASP A 314 -3.62 53.00 -5.86
C ASP A 314 -3.12 51.62 -5.34
N LYS A 315 -3.02 50.63 -6.24
CA LYS A 315 -2.47 49.30 -5.95
C LYS A 315 -1.14 49.04 -6.63
N ILE A 316 -0.63 49.98 -7.43
CA ILE A 316 0.68 49.86 -8.07
C ILE A 316 1.75 50.24 -7.03
N ASP A 317 2.72 49.37 -6.80
CA ASP A 317 3.93 49.67 -6.03
C ASP A 317 4.99 50.28 -6.96
N TRP A 318 5.34 49.58 -8.03
CA TRP A 318 6.23 50.09 -9.08
C TRP A 318 5.97 49.41 -10.43
N PHE A 319 6.53 49.97 -11.50
CA PHE A 319 6.52 49.34 -12.83
C PHE A 319 7.82 49.58 -13.60
N GLU A 320 8.15 48.67 -14.52
CA GLU A 320 9.27 48.82 -15.46
C GLU A 320 8.88 48.37 -16.86
N VAL A 321 9.62 48.85 -17.86
CA VAL A 321 9.47 48.45 -19.26
C VAL A 321 10.79 47.83 -19.71
N ARG A 322 10.73 46.64 -20.30
CA ARG A 322 11.87 45.88 -20.82
C ARG A 322 11.68 45.51 -22.29
#